data_AF-A0A1H7NS80-F1
#
_entry.id   AF-A0A1H7NS80-F1
#
_cell.length_a   1.000
_cell.length_b   1.000
_cell.length_c   1.000
_cell.angle_alpha   90.00
_cell.angle_beta   90.00
_cell.angle_gamma   90.00
#
_symmetry.space_group_name_H-M   'P 1'
#
loop_
_entity.id
_entity.type
_entity.pdbx_description
1 polymer ?
#
loop_
_entity_poly.entity_id
_entity_poly.type
_entity_poly.pdbx_seq_one_letter_code
_entity_poly.pdbx_strand_id
1 'polypeptide(L)'
;MSHDRVTVSLDADARAALEDLTSRTGVGQSEMVRRALAFYAANFQAATTDTSANLQDYHEMLSGGEHVLLDIDFLHCFLDFVEGEDGKPDPDFLGGADQVSDYHAHEYDGEFDSLGELLEWLSLCGFLTVRRSEENTYHVVYPSEQLRWFMTRFIERSVVNLPFTVDIEEGLTKVLMTETPKSDSSHG
;
A
#
# COMPACT_ATOMS: atom_id res chain seq x y z
N MET A 1 14.34 3.46 43.70
CA MET A 1 14.00 4.32 42.54
C MET A 1 12.88 5.23 42.98
N SER A 2 12.96 6.55 42.75
CA SER A 2 11.82 7.42 43.09
C SER A 2 10.67 7.08 42.18
N HIS A 3 9.48 6.89 42.76
CA HIS A 3 8.25 6.79 41.99
C HIS A 3 7.64 8.18 41.93
N ASP A 4 7.71 8.80 40.76
CA ASP A 4 7.00 10.05 40.51
C ASP A 4 5.51 9.74 40.40
N ARG A 5 4.70 10.38 41.23
CA ARG A 5 3.25 10.17 41.24
C ARG A 5 2.59 11.18 40.31
N VAL A 6 1.92 10.67 39.29
CA VAL A 6 1.08 11.47 38.39
C VAL A 6 -0.40 11.21 38.71
N THR A 7 -1.17 12.28 38.90
CA THR A 7 -2.64 12.24 39.01
C THR A 7 -3.21 12.97 37.80
N VAL A 8 -4.09 12.31 37.05
CA VAL A 8 -4.69 12.86 35.82
C VAL A 8 -6.22 12.75 35.91
N SER A 9 -6.92 13.79 35.47
CA SER A 9 -8.36 13.74 35.23
C SER A 9 -8.60 13.20 33.82
N LEU A 10 -9.44 12.18 33.69
CA LEU A 10 -9.84 11.61 32.40
C LEU A 10 -11.19 12.20 31.98
N ASP A 11 -11.31 12.54 30.71
CA ASP A 11 -12.63 12.74 30.10
C ASP A 11 -13.34 11.39 29.91
N ALA A 12 -14.57 11.44 29.38
CA ALA A 12 -15.39 10.25 29.20
C ALA A 12 -14.75 9.24 28.22
N ASP A 13 -14.14 9.73 27.14
CA ASP A 13 -13.56 8.90 26.08
C ASP A 13 -12.29 8.21 26.57
N ALA A 14 -11.38 8.97 27.22
CA ALA A 14 -10.16 8.43 27.80
C ALA A 14 -10.47 7.44 28.94
N ARG A 15 -11.53 7.68 29.71
CA ARG A 15 -12.00 6.74 30.73
C ARG A 15 -12.49 5.44 30.09
N ALA A 16 -13.35 5.52 29.07
CA ALA A 16 -13.89 4.35 28.39
C ALA A 16 -12.76 3.52 27.73
N ALA A 17 -11.80 4.19 27.09
CA ALA A 17 -10.64 3.53 26.49
C ALA A 17 -9.78 2.80 27.53
N LEU A 18 -9.53 3.43 28.69
CA LEU A 18 -8.77 2.79 29.77
C LEU A 18 -9.51 1.55 30.34
N GLU A 19 -10.83 1.63 30.52
CA GLU A 19 -11.66 0.52 30.97
C GLU A 19 -11.66 -0.64 29.95
N ASP A 20 -11.81 -0.36 28.64
CA ASP A 20 -11.71 -1.36 27.58
C ASP A 20 -10.34 -2.05 27.59
N LEU A 21 -9.26 -1.27 27.54
CA LEU A 21 -7.90 -1.79 27.46
C LEU A 21 -7.54 -2.65 28.69
N THR A 22 -7.93 -2.22 29.89
CA THR A 22 -7.69 -3.00 31.11
C THR A 22 -8.52 -4.28 31.13
N SER A 23 -9.76 -4.26 30.61
CA SER A 23 -10.59 -5.46 30.50
C SER A 23 -10.04 -6.49 29.51
N ARG A 24 -9.54 -6.05 28.35
CA ARG A 24 -9.00 -6.91 27.28
C ARG A 24 -7.66 -7.55 27.64
N THR A 25 -6.83 -6.82 28.38
CA THR A 25 -5.45 -7.24 28.68
C THR A 25 -5.27 -7.83 30.07
N GLY A 26 -6.22 -7.60 30.97
CA GLY A 26 -6.15 -8.02 32.37
C GLY A 26 -5.10 -7.28 33.22
N VAL A 27 -4.42 -6.25 32.68
CA VAL A 27 -3.43 -5.47 33.45
C VAL A 27 -4.10 -4.34 34.22
N GLY A 28 -3.53 -3.99 35.38
CA GLY A 28 -4.04 -2.88 36.20
C GLY A 28 -3.85 -1.51 35.54
N GLN A 29 -4.71 -0.55 35.91
CA GLN A 29 -4.74 0.80 35.32
C GLN A 29 -3.38 1.51 35.32
N SER A 30 -2.64 1.47 36.44
CA SER A 30 -1.32 2.13 36.50
C SER A 30 -0.29 1.51 35.55
N GLU A 31 -0.36 0.20 35.32
CA GLU A 31 0.49 -0.47 34.35
C GLU A 31 0.07 -0.12 32.92
N MET A 32 -1.24 -0.10 32.66
CA MET A 32 -1.78 0.31 31.36
C MET A 32 -1.35 1.73 31.00
N VAL A 33 -1.48 2.68 31.92
CA VAL A 33 -1.06 4.08 31.71
C VAL A 33 0.44 4.17 31.45
N ARG A 34 1.29 3.43 32.18
CA ARG A 34 2.73 3.41 31.91
C ARG A 34 3.06 2.86 30.52
N ARG A 35 2.42 1.76 30.11
CA ARG A 35 2.62 1.17 28.77
C ARG A 35 2.14 2.11 27.68
N ALA A 36 0.97 2.71 27.84
CA ALA A 36 0.42 3.66 26.90
C ALA A 36 1.32 4.90 26.75
N LEU A 37 1.82 5.46 27.85
CA LEU A 37 2.75 6.59 27.82
C LEU A 37 4.09 6.23 27.17
N ALA A 38 4.66 5.07 27.51
CA ALA A 38 5.91 4.61 26.89
C ALA A 38 5.74 4.36 25.39
N PHE A 39 4.62 3.74 24.99
CA PHE A 39 4.28 3.51 23.59
C PHE A 39 4.06 4.84 22.85
N TYR A 40 3.28 5.76 23.41
CA TYR A 40 3.02 7.06 22.79
C TYR A 40 4.31 7.88 22.66
N ALA A 41 5.20 7.85 23.64
CA ALA A 41 6.50 8.51 23.56
C ALA A 41 7.40 7.89 22.49
N ALA A 42 7.46 6.55 22.41
CA ALA A 42 8.26 5.84 21.42
C ALA A 42 7.74 6.06 19.98
N ASN A 43 6.43 6.25 19.82
CA ASN A 43 5.76 6.43 18.54
C ASN A 43 5.26 7.86 18.32
N PHE A 44 5.82 8.84 19.06
CA PHE A 44 5.28 10.20 19.08
C PHE A 44 5.23 10.80 17.68
N GLN A 45 6.32 10.70 16.92
CA GLN A 45 6.38 11.20 15.54
C GLN A 45 5.31 10.56 14.66
N ALA A 46 5.13 9.25 14.72
CA ALA A 46 4.09 8.54 13.98
C ALA A 46 2.68 8.99 14.40
N ALA A 47 2.44 9.19 15.70
CA ALA A 47 1.14 9.60 16.24
C ALA A 47 0.80 11.08 15.98
N THR A 48 1.79 11.92 15.69
CA THR A 48 1.60 13.37 15.44
C THR A 48 1.82 13.80 14.00
N THR A 49 2.32 12.92 13.15
CA THR A 49 2.38 13.19 11.70
C THR A 49 0.96 13.07 11.16
N ASP A 50 0.55 13.99 10.27
CA ASP A 50 -0.77 14.03 9.61
C ASP A 50 -1.08 12.81 8.70
N THR A 51 -0.36 11.70 8.90
CA THR A 51 -0.49 10.44 8.17
C THR A 51 -1.32 9.47 9.01
N SER A 52 -2.54 9.88 9.36
CA SER A 52 -3.45 9.08 10.19
C SER A 52 -4.04 7.85 9.49
N ALA A 53 -3.76 7.64 8.20
CA ALA A 53 -4.45 6.61 7.43
C ALA A 53 -3.69 5.27 7.31
N ASN A 54 -2.36 5.22 7.28
CA ASN A 54 -1.69 4.05 6.69
C ASN A 54 -0.78 3.24 7.65
N LEU A 55 -0.60 3.65 8.91
CA LEU A 55 0.41 3.03 9.77
C LEU A 55 0.08 1.59 10.18
N GLN A 56 -1.21 1.31 10.36
CA GLN A 56 -1.70 -0.05 10.60
C GLN A 56 -1.48 -0.92 9.37
N ASP A 57 -1.86 -0.44 8.18
CA ASP A 57 -1.74 -1.21 6.95
C ASP A 57 -0.27 -1.49 6.60
N TYR A 58 0.63 -0.52 6.78
CA TYR A 58 2.07 -0.75 6.65
C TYR A 58 2.58 -1.79 7.65
N HIS A 59 2.10 -1.78 8.88
CA HIS A 59 2.47 -2.79 9.87
C HIS A 59 1.95 -4.18 9.47
N GLU A 60 0.70 -4.30 9.06
CA GLU A 60 0.11 -5.57 8.60
C GLU A 60 0.88 -6.13 7.40
N MET A 61 1.15 -5.30 6.40
CA MET A 61 1.90 -5.65 5.20
C MET A 61 3.33 -6.12 5.51
N LEU A 62 4.05 -5.39 6.38
CA LEU A 62 5.43 -5.75 6.77
C LEU A 62 5.49 -6.95 7.72
N SER A 63 4.48 -7.13 8.58
CA SER A 63 4.43 -8.26 9.53
C SER A 63 3.97 -9.56 8.87
N GLY A 64 3.22 -9.49 7.76
CA GLY A 64 2.83 -10.64 6.94
C GLY A 64 4.02 -11.29 6.22
N GLY A 65 5.12 -10.55 6.02
CA GLY A 65 6.36 -11.05 5.41
C GLY A 65 6.34 -11.10 3.88
N GLU A 66 5.27 -10.64 3.25
CA GLU A 66 5.12 -10.54 1.79
C GLU A 66 5.83 -9.31 1.21
N HIS A 67 6.05 -8.28 2.05
CA HIS A 67 6.66 -7.02 1.64
C HIS A 67 7.89 -6.69 2.47
N VAL A 68 8.84 -6.00 1.84
CA VAL A 68 10.06 -5.49 2.47
C VAL A 68 10.20 -4.00 2.24
N LEU A 69 10.79 -3.28 3.19
CA LEU A 69 11.24 -1.91 2.96
C LEU A 69 12.52 -1.95 2.13
N LEU A 70 12.43 -1.51 0.87
CA LEU A 70 13.54 -1.41 -0.06
C LEU A 70 13.83 0.06 -0.37
N ASP A 71 15.09 0.45 -0.30
CA ASP A 71 15.52 1.78 -0.71
C ASP A 71 15.37 1.96 -2.23
N ILE A 72 14.94 3.14 -2.65
CA ILE A 72 14.64 3.44 -4.05
C ILE A 72 15.90 3.33 -4.92
N ASP A 73 17.07 3.72 -4.42
CA ASP A 73 18.31 3.64 -5.20
C ASP A 73 18.74 2.18 -5.41
N PHE A 74 18.50 1.30 -4.42
CA PHE A 74 18.73 -0.13 -4.61
C PHE A 74 17.75 -0.74 -5.61
N LEU A 75 16.47 -0.33 -5.58
CA LEU A 75 15.50 -0.78 -6.57
C LEU A 75 15.91 -0.34 -7.99
N HIS A 76 16.37 0.91 -8.17
CA HIS A 76 16.92 1.36 -9.45
C HIS A 76 18.12 0.52 -9.88
N CYS A 77 19.05 0.23 -8.96
CA CYS A 77 20.20 -0.61 -9.27
C CYS A 77 19.80 -2.01 -9.75
N PHE A 78 18.74 -2.61 -9.19
CA PHE A 78 18.23 -3.91 -9.65
C PHE A 78 17.59 -3.82 -11.03
N LEU A 79 16.77 -2.79 -11.26
CA LEU A 79 16.09 -2.60 -12.54
C LEU A 79 17.09 -2.27 -13.66
N ASP A 80 18.06 -1.41 -13.39
CA ASP A 80 19.16 -1.09 -14.32
C ASP A 80 20.00 -2.33 -14.66
N PHE A 81 20.16 -3.28 -13.73
CA PHE A 81 20.90 -4.50 -13.98
C PHE A 81 20.16 -5.49 -14.89
N VAL A 82 18.82 -5.50 -14.83
CA VAL A 82 18.00 -6.38 -15.67
C VAL A 82 17.65 -5.71 -17.00
N GLU A 83 17.91 -4.43 -17.17
CA GLU A 83 17.84 -3.74 -18.46
C GLU A 83 19.13 -3.95 -19.26
N GLY A 84 19.00 -4.45 -20.49
CA GLY A 84 20.10 -4.57 -21.44
C GLY A 84 20.58 -3.22 -21.97
N GLU A 85 21.71 -3.23 -22.69
CA GLU A 85 22.33 -2.00 -23.25
C GLU A 85 21.42 -1.22 -24.22
N ASP A 86 20.38 -1.87 -24.77
CA ASP A 86 19.37 -1.25 -25.63
C ASP A 86 18.14 -0.72 -24.87
N GLY A 87 18.19 -0.73 -23.53
CA GLY A 87 17.12 -0.30 -22.64
C GLY A 87 15.96 -1.29 -22.55
N LYS A 88 16.14 -2.53 -23.04
CA LYS A 88 15.12 -3.57 -22.93
C LYS A 88 15.40 -4.52 -21.77
N PRO A 89 14.39 -4.87 -20.96
CA PRO A 89 14.57 -5.83 -19.89
C PRO A 89 14.93 -7.23 -20.42
N ASP A 90 15.71 -7.96 -19.65
CA ASP A 90 16.06 -9.35 -19.89
C ASP A 90 14.79 -10.22 -20.04
N PRO A 91 14.68 -11.05 -21.10
CA PRO A 91 13.49 -11.87 -21.32
C PRO A 91 13.18 -12.88 -20.21
N ASP A 92 14.20 -13.45 -19.55
CA ASP A 92 14.01 -14.40 -18.45
C ASP A 92 13.50 -13.66 -17.21
N PHE A 93 14.00 -12.44 -16.96
CA PHE A 93 13.44 -11.56 -15.94
C PHE A 93 11.97 -11.23 -16.22
N LEU A 94 11.63 -10.84 -17.45
CA LEU A 94 10.25 -10.57 -17.85
C LEU A 94 9.35 -11.80 -17.67
N GLY A 95 9.84 -12.99 -18.01
CA GLY A 95 9.11 -14.23 -17.79
C GLY A 95 8.80 -14.49 -16.31
N GLY A 96 9.78 -14.23 -15.43
CA GLY A 96 9.58 -14.32 -13.98
C GLY A 96 8.60 -13.27 -13.45
N ALA A 97 8.73 -12.02 -13.91
CA ALA A 97 7.82 -10.94 -13.54
C ALA A 97 6.37 -11.22 -13.98
N ASP A 98 6.20 -11.69 -15.23
CA ASP A 98 4.90 -12.08 -15.77
C ASP A 98 4.26 -13.20 -14.95
N GLN A 99 5.04 -14.20 -14.52
CA GLN A 99 4.53 -15.27 -13.67
C GLN A 99 4.00 -14.75 -12.32
N VAL A 100 4.68 -13.76 -11.73
CA VAL A 100 4.22 -13.10 -10.50
C VAL A 100 2.97 -12.28 -10.76
N SER A 101 2.90 -11.55 -11.87
CA SER A 101 1.70 -10.80 -12.26
C SER A 101 0.49 -11.72 -12.50
N ASP A 102 0.70 -12.85 -13.16
CA ASP A 102 -0.36 -13.83 -13.44
C ASP A 102 -0.88 -14.49 -12.16
N TYR A 103 0.01 -14.70 -11.17
CA TYR A 103 -0.39 -15.16 -9.85
C TYR A 103 -1.24 -14.12 -9.13
N HIS A 104 -0.85 -12.84 -9.13
CA HIS A 104 -1.65 -11.76 -8.56
C HIS A 104 -2.98 -11.56 -9.28
N ALA A 105 -3.04 -11.77 -10.60
CA ALA A 105 -4.30 -11.72 -11.33
C ALA A 105 -5.33 -12.71 -10.78
N HIS A 106 -4.88 -13.86 -10.27
CA HIS A 106 -5.75 -14.83 -9.61
C HIS A 106 -6.12 -14.39 -8.19
N GLU A 107 -5.16 -13.88 -7.42
CA GLU A 107 -5.41 -13.39 -6.06
C GLU A 107 -6.35 -12.18 -6.02
N TYR A 108 -6.30 -11.33 -7.05
CA TYR A 108 -7.15 -10.14 -7.14
C TYR A 108 -8.57 -10.43 -7.64
N ASP A 109 -8.86 -11.66 -8.07
CA ASP A 109 -10.19 -12.03 -8.57
C ASP A 109 -11.25 -11.92 -7.46
N GLY A 110 -12.11 -10.91 -7.57
CA GLY A 110 -13.13 -10.59 -6.57
C GLY A 110 -12.67 -9.70 -5.42
N GLU A 111 -11.40 -9.27 -5.40
CA GLU A 111 -10.86 -8.39 -4.35
C GLU A 111 -11.04 -6.90 -4.65
N PHE A 112 -11.08 -6.52 -5.94
CA PHE A 112 -11.23 -5.12 -6.36
C PHE A 112 -12.40 -4.95 -7.32
N ASP A 113 -13.29 -4.01 -7.01
CA ASP A 113 -14.45 -3.67 -7.85
C ASP A 113 -14.13 -2.54 -8.84
N SER A 114 -13.07 -1.76 -8.58
CA SER A 114 -12.67 -0.62 -9.42
C SER A 114 -11.16 -0.47 -9.55
N LEU A 115 -10.73 0.26 -10.60
CA LEU A 115 -9.32 0.61 -10.80
C LEU A 115 -8.80 1.52 -9.69
N GLY A 116 -9.67 2.34 -9.10
CA GLY A 116 -9.31 3.23 -8.00
C GLY A 116 -8.82 2.47 -6.77
N GLU A 117 -9.56 1.44 -6.36
CA GLU A 117 -9.20 0.59 -5.21
C GLU A 117 -7.85 -0.11 -5.42
N LEU A 118 -7.65 -0.69 -6.60
CA LEU A 118 -6.36 -1.30 -6.96
C LEU A 118 -5.20 -0.28 -6.93
N LEU A 119 -5.39 0.91 -7.49
CA LEU A 119 -4.34 1.93 -7.53
C LEU A 119 -4.04 2.51 -6.15
N GLU A 120 -5.04 2.62 -5.27
CA GLU A 120 -4.85 2.98 -3.87
C GLU A 120 -4.04 1.92 -3.13
N TRP A 121 -4.35 0.63 -3.34
CA TRP A 121 -3.58 -0.50 -2.83
C TRP A 121 -2.12 -0.48 -3.31
N LEU A 122 -1.88 -0.30 -4.61
CA LEU A 122 -0.52 -0.22 -5.16
C LEU A 122 0.24 1.03 -4.70
N SER A 123 -0.47 2.12 -4.38
CA SER A 123 0.13 3.31 -3.77
C SER A 123 0.55 3.04 -2.33
N LEU A 124 -0.23 2.27 -1.58
CA LEU A 124 0.13 1.79 -0.25
C LEU A 124 1.36 0.86 -0.28
N CYS A 125 1.47 -0.01 -1.28
CA CYS A 125 2.68 -0.83 -1.48
C CYS A 125 3.93 -0.01 -1.84
N GLY A 126 3.79 1.29 -2.12
CA GLY A 126 4.91 2.22 -2.35
C GLY A 126 5.41 2.29 -3.80
N PHE A 127 4.73 1.66 -4.75
CA PHE A 127 5.17 1.62 -6.15
C PHE A 127 4.84 2.88 -6.95
N LEU A 128 3.78 3.58 -6.57
CA LEU A 128 3.24 4.71 -7.33
C LEU A 128 2.51 5.70 -6.44
N THR A 129 2.22 6.89 -6.98
CA THR A 129 1.24 7.81 -6.43
C THR A 129 0.10 7.96 -7.41
N VAL A 130 -1.14 7.87 -6.92
CA VAL A 130 -2.34 8.04 -7.73
C VAL A 130 -3.04 9.35 -7.41
N ARG A 131 -3.56 10.03 -8.44
CA ARG A 131 -4.50 11.14 -8.29
C ARG A 131 -5.69 10.95 -9.23
N ARG A 132 -6.90 10.92 -8.67
CA ARG A 132 -8.12 10.89 -9.49
C ARG A 132 -8.28 12.20 -10.25
N SER A 133 -8.50 12.10 -11.56
CA SER A 133 -8.77 13.24 -12.45
C SER A 133 -10.28 13.45 -12.61
N GLU A 134 -10.99 12.38 -12.95
CA GLU A 134 -12.40 12.35 -13.31
C GLU A 134 -13.05 11.04 -12.80
N GLU A 135 -14.30 10.76 -13.17
CA GLU A 135 -15.10 9.69 -12.57
C GLU A 135 -14.45 8.30 -12.71
N ASN A 136 -13.63 8.02 -13.72
CA ASN A 136 -12.96 6.73 -13.90
C ASN A 136 -11.53 6.86 -14.44
N THR A 137 -10.91 8.03 -14.25
CA THR A 137 -9.63 8.36 -14.84
C THR A 137 -8.63 8.80 -13.78
N TYR A 138 -7.44 8.22 -13.83
CA TYR A 138 -6.42 8.35 -12.81
C TYR A 138 -5.09 8.79 -13.41
N HIS A 139 -4.48 9.81 -12.81
CA HIS A 139 -3.08 10.16 -13.07
C HIS A 139 -2.20 9.31 -12.17
N VAL A 140 -1.43 8.43 -12.77
CA VAL A 140 -0.45 7.59 -12.09
C VAL A 140 0.94 8.18 -12.29
N VAL A 141 1.64 8.40 -11.17
CA VAL A 141 2.98 8.95 -11.14
C VAL A 141 3.93 7.92 -10.54
N TYR A 142 4.97 7.59 -11.30
CA TYR A 142 6.01 6.65 -10.89
C TYR A 142 7.27 7.40 -10.43
N PRO A 143 8.04 6.84 -9.47
CA PRO A 143 9.31 7.44 -9.04
C PRO A 143 10.39 7.52 -10.14
N SER A 144 10.32 6.63 -11.14
CA SER A 144 11.28 6.58 -12.26
C SER A 144 10.65 6.00 -13.54
N GLU A 145 11.38 6.10 -14.64
CA GLU A 145 11.03 5.47 -15.91
C GLU A 145 11.06 3.93 -15.84
N GLN A 146 12.03 3.35 -15.12
CA GLN A 146 12.15 1.91 -14.93
C GLN A 146 10.94 1.36 -14.16
N LEU A 147 10.55 2.03 -13.07
CA LEU A 147 9.34 1.66 -12.34
C LEU A 147 8.08 1.84 -13.18
N ARG A 148 8.03 2.86 -14.06
CA ARG A 148 6.87 3.10 -14.92
C ARG A 148 6.60 1.89 -15.80
N TRP A 149 7.54 1.46 -16.63
CA TRP A 149 7.26 0.33 -17.53
C TRP A 149 7.01 -0.96 -16.75
N PHE A 150 7.76 -1.20 -15.67
CA PHE A 150 7.66 -2.43 -14.88
C PHE A 150 6.29 -2.56 -14.22
N MET A 151 5.83 -1.49 -13.56
CA MET A 151 4.56 -1.49 -12.86
C MET A 151 3.36 -1.30 -13.79
N THR A 152 3.50 -0.56 -14.89
CA THR A 152 2.45 -0.53 -15.94
C THR A 152 2.19 -1.94 -16.46
N ARG A 153 3.25 -2.69 -16.80
CA ARG A 153 3.13 -4.08 -17.23
C ARG A 153 2.48 -4.96 -16.17
N PHE A 154 2.88 -4.81 -14.91
CA PHE A 154 2.27 -5.55 -13.80
C PHE A 154 0.77 -5.26 -13.70
N ILE A 155 0.36 -3.99 -13.79
CA ILE A 155 -1.04 -3.57 -13.74
C ILE A 155 -1.82 -4.19 -14.90
N GLU A 156 -1.35 -4.04 -16.14
CA GLU A 156 -2.01 -4.61 -17.33
C GLU A 156 -2.33 -6.11 -17.19
N ARG A 157 -1.39 -6.86 -16.61
CA ARG A 157 -1.53 -8.30 -16.41
C ARG A 157 -2.36 -8.67 -15.19
N SER A 158 -2.24 -7.93 -14.09
CA SER A 158 -2.95 -8.25 -12.83
C SER A 158 -4.44 -7.91 -12.88
N VAL A 159 -4.89 -7.03 -13.79
CA VAL A 159 -6.32 -6.66 -13.91
C VAL A 159 -7.15 -7.58 -14.82
N VAL A 160 -6.54 -8.63 -15.40
CA VAL A 160 -7.23 -9.44 -16.44
C VAL A 160 -8.48 -10.15 -15.94
N ASN A 161 -8.58 -10.48 -14.65
CA ASN A 161 -9.75 -11.14 -14.04
C ASN A 161 -10.73 -10.17 -13.37
N LEU A 162 -10.37 -8.89 -13.24
CA LEU A 162 -11.21 -7.88 -12.59
C LEU A 162 -12.44 -7.50 -13.45
N PRO A 163 -13.51 -6.92 -12.88
CA PRO A 163 -14.74 -6.58 -13.62
C PRO A 163 -14.59 -5.41 -14.62
N PHE A 164 -13.38 -4.87 -14.77
CA PHE A 164 -13.06 -3.76 -15.66
C PHE A 164 -11.85 -4.06 -16.55
N THR A 165 -11.71 -3.27 -17.61
CA THR A 165 -10.52 -3.14 -18.43
C THR A 165 -9.88 -1.78 -18.18
N VAL A 166 -8.59 -1.68 -18.44
CA VAL A 166 -7.81 -0.45 -18.25
C VAL A 166 -7.24 -0.03 -19.59
N ASP A 167 -7.55 1.19 -20.00
CA ASP A 167 -6.87 1.88 -21.11
C ASP A 167 -5.73 2.72 -20.54
N ILE A 168 -4.54 2.60 -21.15
CA ILE A 168 -3.30 3.18 -20.63
C ILE A 168 -2.70 4.12 -21.67
N GLU A 169 -2.66 5.40 -21.34
CA GLU A 169 -2.01 6.42 -22.15
C GLU A 169 -0.69 6.87 -21.48
N GLU A 170 0.43 6.51 -22.10
CA GLU A 170 1.75 6.91 -21.61
C GLU A 170 2.10 8.34 -22.02
N GLY A 171 2.30 9.21 -21.03
CA GLY A 171 2.88 10.54 -21.21
C GLY A 171 4.36 10.59 -20.80
N LEU A 172 5.00 11.75 -21.05
CA LEU A 172 6.42 11.96 -20.73
C LEU A 172 6.76 11.81 -19.24
N THR A 173 5.84 12.17 -18.34
CA THR A 173 6.06 12.18 -16.87
C THR A 173 4.97 11.48 -16.07
N LYS A 174 3.89 11.06 -16.72
CA LYS A 174 2.70 10.50 -16.07
C LYS A 174 2.06 9.50 -16.99
N VAL A 175 1.38 8.52 -16.41
CA VAL A 175 0.52 7.59 -17.13
C VAL A 175 -0.93 7.93 -16.76
N LEU A 176 -1.77 8.11 -17.78
CA LEU A 176 -3.20 8.24 -17.59
C LEU A 176 -3.81 6.85 -17.71
N MET A 177 -4.52 6.41 -16.69
CA MET A 177 -5.23 5.14 -16.71
C MET A 177 -6.73 5.39 -16.63
N THR A 178 -7.48 4.82 -17.57
CA THR A 178 -8.93 4.96 -17.64
C THR A 178 -9.59 3.61 -17.50
N GLU A 179 -10.49 3.50 -16.53
CA GLU A 179 -11.29 2.31 -16.31
C GLU A 179 -12.47 2.26 -17.28
N THR A 180 -12.68 1.09 -17.89
CA THR A 180 -13.89 0.78 -18.67
C THR A 180 -14.48 -0.54 -18.19
N PRO A 181 -15.76 -0.59 -17.75
CA PRO A 181 -16.40 -1.84 -17.32
C PRO A 181 -16.31 -2.91 -18.40
N LYS A 182 -16.03 -4.15 -18.03
CA LYS A 182 -16.16 -5.28 -18.95
C LYS A 182 -17.65 -5.43 -19.26
N SER A 183 -17.98 -5.47 -20.54
CA SER A 183 -19.33 -5.83 -20.94
C SER A 183 -19.60 -7.25 -20.46
N ASP A 184 -20.65 -7.44 -19.65
CA ASP A 184 -21.16 -8.76 -19.32
C ASP A 184 -21.47 -9.48 -20.63
N SER A 185 -20.60 -10.43 -21.00
CA SER A 185 -20.97 -11.49 -21.92
C SER A 185 -21.98 -12.37 -21.18
N SER A 186 -23.22 -11.88 -21.16
CA SER A 186 -24.41 -12.62 -20.74
C SER A 186 -24.38 -13.96 -21.46
N HIS A 187 -24.48 -15.01 -20.65
CA HIS A 187 -24.39 -16.40 -21.08
C HIS A 187 -25.32 -16.67 -22.26
N GLY A 188 -24.79 -17.34 -23.29
CA GLY A 188 -25.59 -17.94 -24.35
C GLY A 188 -26.47 -19.07 -23.86
#